data_AF-A0A554K0N4-F1
#
_entry.id   AF-A0A554K0N4-F1
#
_cell.length_a   1.000
_cell.length_b   1.000
_cell.length_c   1.000
_cell.angle_alpha   90.00
_cell.angle_beta   90.00
_cell.angle_gamma   90.00
#
_symmetry.space_group_name_H-M   'P 1'
#
loop_
_entity.id
_entity.type
_entity.pdbx_description
1 polymer ?
#
loop_
_entity_poly.entity_id
_entity_poly.type
_entity_poly.pdbx_seq_one_letter_code
_entity_poly.pdbx_strand_id
1 'polypeptide(L)'
;MTALAILGGIVGVAVLMVASSIFNGYALSVLWGWFVVPTFGAPALGIVPAIGIATVVAYLTHQIDTNKKEEKRSFGETIAYSTAITFLKPSFALLFGWVVHLFM
;
A
#
# COMPACT_ATOMS: atom_id res chain seq x y z
N MET A 1 24.02 22.32 -7.03
CA MET A 1 22.60 22.34 -6.61
C MET A 1 21.80 21.13 -7.10
N THR A 2 22.26 20.36 -8.10
CA THR A 2 21.58 19.16 -8.62
C THR A 2 21.73 17.91 -7.73
N ALA A 3 22.89 17.66 -7.16
CA ALA A 3 23.14 16.47 -6.31
C ALA A 3 22.28 16.43 -5.03
N LEU A 4 22.10 17.59 -4.37
CA LEU A 4 21.27 17.70 -3.15
C LEU A 4 19.79 17.42 -3.44
N ALA A 5 19.29 17.91 -4.58
CA ALA A 5 17.90 17.67 -5.02
C ALA A 5 17.64 16.20 -5.38
N ILE A 6 18.62 15.55 -6.03
CA ILE A 6 18.54 14.11 -6.36
C ILE A 6 18.55 13.26 -5.08
N LEU A 7 19.47 13.53 -4.15
CA LEU A 7 19.52 12.83 -2.86
C LEU A 7 18.23 13.02 -2.07
N GLY A 8 17.70 14.24 -2.00
CA GLY A 8 16.40 14.52 -1.37
C GLY A 8 15.25 13.76 -2.03
N GLY A 9 15.25 13.66 -3.36
CA GLY A 9 14.25 12.89 -4.11
C GLY A 9 14.31 11.38 -3.83
N ILE A 10 15.50 10.79 -3.81
CA ILE A 10 15.69 9.36 -3.51
C ILE A 10 15.22 9.04 -2.10
N VAL A 11 15.62 9.85 -1.11
CA VAL A 11 15.20 9.67 0.28
C VAL A 11 13.69 9.80 0.41
N GLY A 12 13.08 10.79 -0.24
CA GLY A 12 11.62 10.97 -0.25
C GLY A 12 10.88 9.75 -0.79
N VAL A 13 11.33 9.20 -1.93
CA VAL A 13 10.73 8.00 -2.53
C VAL A 13 10.92 6.78 -1.63
N ALA A 14 12.11 6.59 -1.06
CA ALA A 14 12.38 5.47 -0.16
C ALA A 14 11.47 5.49 1.08
N VAL A 15 11.30 6.66 1.70
CA VAL A 15 10.39 6.84 2.85
C VAL A 15 8.94 6.52 2.45
N LEU A 16 8.49 6.98 1.30
CA LEU A 16 7.15 6.69 0.80
C LEU A 16 6.94 5.20 0.53
N MET A 17 7.94 4.50 -0.03
CA MET A 17 7.87 3.05 -0.23
C MET A 17 7.73 2.30 1.09
N VAL A 18 8.50 2.67 2.12
CA VAL A 18 8.41 2.04 3.44
C VAL A 18 7.04 2.31 4.08
N ALA A 19 6.60 3.58 4.08
CA ALA A 19 5.28 3.95 4.61
C ALA A 19 4.14 3.21 3.90
N SER A 20 4.22 3.09 2.57
CA SER A 20 3.25 2.34 1.76
C SER A 20 3.19 0.87 2.14
N SER A 21 4.35 0.25 2.37
CA SER A 21 4.45 -1.18 2.68
C SER A 21 3.85 -1.48 4.05
N ILE A 22 4.10 -0.60 5.03
CA ILE A 22 3.54 -0.71 6.37
C ILE A 22 2.01 -0.58 6.32
N PHE A 23 1.49 0.42 5.60
CA PHE A 23 0.05 0.64 5.54
C PHE A 23 -0.70 -0.46 4.80
N ASN A 24 -0.13 -0.98 3.71
CA ASN A 24 -0.68 -2.15 3.01
C ASN A 24 -0.62 -3.42 3.89
N GLY A 25 0.48 -3.64 4.62
CA GLY A 25 0.59 -4.76 5.56
C GLY A 25 -0.42 -4.66 6.70
N TYR A 26 -0.64 -3.47 7.25
CA TYR A 26 -1.69 -3.23 8.23
C TYR A 26 -3.07 -3.56 7.65
N ALA A 27 -3.41 -3.02 6.48
CA ALA A 27 -4.69 -3.28 5.84
C ALA A 27 -4.91 -4.79 5.58
N LEU A 28 -3.88 -5.48 5.11
CA LEU A 28 -3.94 -6.93 4.89
C LEU A 28 -4.13 -7.69 6.21
N SER A 29 -3.45 -7.31 7.29
CA SER A 29 -3.60 -7.97 8.59
C SER A 29 -5.03 -7.88 9.13
N VAL A 30 -5.67 -6.72 8.99
CA VAL A 30 -7.06 -6.49 9.41
C VAL A 30 -8.04 -7.28 8.55
N LEU A 31 -7.92 -7.18 7.23
CA LEU A 31 -8.79 -7.94 6.30
C LEU A 31 -8.62 -9.45 6.50
N TRP A 32 -7.40 -9.92 6.75
CA TRP A 32 -7.14 -11.32 7.06
C TRP A 32 -7.84 -11.77 8.35
N GLY A 33 -7.77 -10.94 9.39
CA GLY A 33 -8.48 -11.16 10.65
C GLY A 33 -10.00 -11.22 10.47
N TRP A 34 -10.57 -10.38 9.62
CA TRP A 34 -12.02 -10.35 9.38
C TRP A 34 -12.53 -11.48 8.50
N PHE A 35 -11.78 -11.87 7.46
CA PHE A 35 -12.29 -12.79 6.44
C PHE A 35 -11.63 -14.16 6.47
N VAL A 36 -10.32 -14.23 6.65
CA VAL A 36 -9.58 -15.49 6.48
C VAL A 36 -9.58 -16.30 7.77
N VAL A 37 -9.35 -15.65 8.91
CA VAL A 37 -9.36 -16.31 10.23
C VAL A 37 -10.71 -17.00 10.52
N PRO A 38 -11.87 -16.32 10.48
CA PRO A 38 -13.14 -16.96 10.82
C PRO A 38 -13.62 -17.98 9.77
N THR A 39 -13.30 -17.77 8.49
CA THR A 39 -13.76 -18.66 7.40
C THR A 39 -12.94 -19.95 7.32
N PHE A 40 -11.62 -19.86 7.50
CA PHE A 40 -10.70 -20.99 7.28
C PHE A 40 -10.06 -21.52 8.57
N GLY A 41 -10.34 -20.92 9.73
CA GLY A 41 -9.69 -21.27 10.99
C GLY A 41 -8.19 -20.97 11.00
N ALA A 42 -7.73 -20.08 10.13
CA ALA A 42 -6.32 -19.74 9.99
C ALA A 42 -5.82 -18.93 11.21
N PRO A 43 -4.53 -19.00 11.57
CA PRO A 43 -3.97 -18.15 12.60
C PRO A 43 -4.02 -16.67 12.19
N ALA A 44 -4.21 -15.80 13.18
CA ALA A 44 -4.17 -14.36 12.97
C ALA A 44 -2.77 -13.90 12.54
N LEU A 45 -2.70 -13.06 11.51
CA LEU A 45 -1.45 -12.48 11.03
C LEU A 45 -1.10 -11.23 11.83
N GLY A 46 0.09 -11.22 12.43
CA GLY A 46 0.71 -9.99 12.92
C GLY A 46 1.11 -9.06 11.76
N ILE A 47 1.45 -7.81 12.09
CA ILE A 47 1.82 -6.80 11.07
C ILE A 47 3.06 -7.23 10.27
N VAL A 48 4.08 -7.79 10.93
CA VAL A 48 5.34 -8.21 10.27
C VAL A 48 5.10 -9.27 9.18
N PRO A 49 4.46 -10.43 9.47
CA PRO A 49 4.18 -11.42 8.41
C PRO A 49 3.19 -10.90 7.37
N ALA A 50 2.25 -10.02 7.73
CA ALA A 50 1.34 -9.39 6.78
C ALA A 50 2.09 -8.47 5.78
N ILE A 51 3.08 -7.70 6.23
CA ILE A 51 3.96 -6.93 5.33
C ILE A 51 4.69 -7.88 4.39
N GLY A 52 5.29 -8.96 4.91
CA GLY A 52 5.99 -9.94 4.08
C GLY A 52 5.11 -10.55 2.99
N ILE A 53 3.89 -10.97 3.34
CA ILE A 53 2.92 -11.49 2.37
C ILE A 53 2.51 -10.41 1.36
N ALA A 54 2.22 -9.19 1.81
CA ALA A 54 1.88 -8.09 0.93
C ALA A 54 3.00 -7.79 -0.08
N THR A 55 4.26 -7.85 0.35
CA THR A 55 5.43 -7.70 -0.53
C THR A 55 5.51 -8.85 -1.54
N VAL A 56 5.36 -10.11 -1.10
CA VAL A 56 5.36 -11.27 -2.02
C VAL A 56 4.24 -11.12 -3.05
N VAL A 57 3.02 -10.79 -2.63
CA VAL A 57 1.89 -10.56 -3.54
C VAL A 57 2.18 -9.41 -4.49
N ALA A 58 2.82 -8.32 -4.03
CA ALA A 58 3.21 -7.21 -4.88
C ALA A 58 4.23 -7.60 -5.96
N TYR A 59 5.16 -8.51 -5.66
CA TYR A 59 6.06 -9.06 -6.67
C TYR A 59 5.37 -10.03 -7.64
N LEU A 60 4.31 -10.70 -7.20
CA LEU A 60 3.54 -11.64 -8.02
C LEU A 60 2.42 -10.98 -8.84
N THR A 61 2.03 -9.74 -8.50
CA THR A 61 0.91 -9.04 -9.13
C THR A 61 1.38 -7.77 -9.82
N HIS A 62 0.87 -7.51 -11.03
CA HIS A 62 1.18 -6.27 -11.73
C HIS A 62 0.43 -5.10 -11.06
N GLN A 63 1.11 -4.33 -10.22
CA GLN A 63 0.51 -3.24 -9.45
C GLN A 63 0.75 -1.85 -10.03
N ILE A 64 1.69 -1.70 -10.95
CA ILE A 64 2.13 -0.42 -11.51
C ILE A 64 1.61 -0.26 -12.93
N ASP A 65 0.49 0.45 -13.06
CA ASP A 65 0.06 1.03 -14.33
C ASP A 65 0.80 2.37 -14.48
N THR A 66 2.07 2.34 -14.89
CA THR A 66 2.85 3.55 -15.22
C THR A 66 2.33 4.25 -16.47
N ASN A 67 1.29 3.73 -17.12
CA ASN A 67 0.88 4.12 -18.47
C ASN A 67 -0.16 5.26 -18.54
N LYS A 68 -0.34 6.07 -17.50
CA LYS A 68 -1.26 7.22 -17.56
C LYS A 68 -0.60 8.54 -17.15
N LYS A 69 -0.15 9.27 -18.19
CA LYS A 69 0.11 10.71 -18.25
C LYS A 69 1.40 11.19 -17.56
N GLU A 70 2.55 10.78 -18.10
CA GLU A 70 3.84 11.41 -17.78
C GLU A 70 4.00 12.82 -18.36
N GLU A 71 3.12 13.29 -19.23
CA GLU A 71 3.22 14.65 -19.76
C GLU A 71 2.66 15.69 -18.76
N LYS A 72 3.57 16.35 -18.04
CA LYS A 72 3.44 17.67 -17.36
C LYS A 72 3.18 17.73 -15.84
N ARG A 73 3.45 16.69 -15.04
CA ARG A 73 3.40 16.84 -13.56
C ARG A 73 4.75 17.23 -12.98
N SER A 74 4.78 18.26 -12.13
CA SER A 74 5.97 18.60 -11.34
C SER A 74 6.32 17.44 -10.39
N PHE A 75 7.60 17.28 -10.03
CA PHE A 75 8.06 16.22 -9.10
C PHE A 75 7.22 16.19 -7.80
N GLY A 76 6.82 17.35 -7.29
CA GLY A 76 5.93 17.46 -6.13
C GLY A 76 4.50 16.96 -6.38
N GLU A 77 3.94 17.19 -7.56
CA GLU A 77 2.61 16.69 -7.93
C GLU A 77 2.60 15.18 -8.15
N THR A 78 3.67 14.62 -8.74
CA THR A 78 3.84 13.17 -8.89
C THR A 78 3.93 12.50 -7.53
N ILE A 79 4.73 13.04 -6.61
CA ILE A 79 4.81 12.54 -5.24
C ILE A 79 3.45 12.64 -4.54
N ALA A 80 2.77 13.78 -4.60
CA ALA A 80 1.47 13.97 -3.96
C ALA A 80 0.41 13.00 -4.52
N TYR A 81 0.37 12.82 -5.84
CA TYR A 81 -0.55 11.90 -6.49
C TYR A 81 -0.28 10.45 -6.10
N SER A 82 0.99 10.00 -6.16
CA SER A 82 1.40 8.65 -5.78
C SER A 82 1.12 8.38 -4.30
N THR A 83 1.38 9.36 -3.44
CA THR A 83 1.06 9.27 -2.01
C THR A 83 -0.44 9.08 -1.81
N ALA A 84 -1.25 9.92 -2.45
CA ALA A 84 -2.72 9.85 -2.35
C ALA A 84 -3.26 8.48 -2.77
N ILE A 85 -2.89 7.97 -3.96
CA ILE A 85 -3.37 6.65 -4.42
C ILE A 85 -2.92 5.51 -3.50
N THR A 86 -1.69 5.58 -3.00
CA THR A 86 -1.12 4.57 -2.10
C THR A 86 -1.86 4.43 -0.78
N PHE A 87 -2.36 5.53 -0.20
CA PHE A 87 -3.15 5.47 1.03
C PHE A 87 -4.63 5.23 0.74
N LEU A 88 -5.14 5.75 -0.38
CA LEU A 88 -6.55 5.69 -0.71
C LEU A 88 -7.01 4.26 -1.02
N LYS A 89 -6.21 3.49 -1.78
CA LYS A 89 -6.52 2.08 -2.13
C LYS A 89 -6.75 1.19 -0.90
N PRO A 90 -5.77 1.02 0.01
CA PRO A 90 -5.94 0.20 1.21
C PRO A 90 -7.02 0.76 2.15
N SER A 91 -7.21 2.08 2.22
CA SER A 91 -8.30 2.67 3.01
C SER A 91 -9.68 2.29 2.48
N PHE A 92 -9.90 2.34 1.16
CA PHE A 92 -11.14 1.87 0.54
C PHE A 92 -11.34 0.36 0.72
N ALA A 93 -10.27 -0.43 0.59
CA ALA A 93 -10.34 -1.88 0.83
C ALA A 93 -10.75 -2.18 2.27
N LEU A 94 -10.20 -1.45 3.25
CA LEU A 94 -10.58 -1.55 4.66
C LEU A 94 -12.02 -1.11 4.90
N LEU A 95 -12.45 0.02 4.34
CA LEU A 95 -13.83 0.51 4.49
C LEU A 95 -14.82 -0.50 3.93
N PHE A 96 -14.58 -0.99 2.72
CA PHE A 96 -15.43 -2.00 2.10
C PHE A 96 -15.41 -3.31 2.89
N GLY A 97 -14.22 -3.77 3.30
CA GLY A 97 -14.07 -4.94 4.16
C GLY A 97 -14.83 -4.81 5.48
N TRP A 98 -14.80 -3.63 6.11
CA TRP A 98 -15.54 -3.38 7.33
C TRP A 98 -17.05 -3.47 7.12
N VAL A 99 -17.57 -2.89 6.03
CA VAL A 99 -18.98 -3.00 5.68
C VAL A 99 -19.41 -4.46 5.49
N VAL A 100 -18.62 -5.26 4.78
CA VAL A 100 -18.94 -6.69 4.57
C VAL A 100 -18.83 -7.48 5.87
N HIS A 101 -17.83 -7.16 6.72
CA HIS A 101 -17.65 -7.80 8.02
C HIS A 101 -18.86 -7.61 8.95
N LEU A 102 -19.64 -6.54 8.80
CA LEU A 102 -20.88 -6.34 9.58
C LEU A 102 -21.99 -7.35 9.27
N PHE A 103 -21.92 -8.05 8.14
CA PHE A 103 -22.93 -9.02 7.71
C PHE A 103 -22.50 -10.49 7.92
N MET A 104 -21.30 -10.71 8.47
CA MET A 104 -20.77 -12.03 8.82
C MET A 104 -20.90 -12.30 10.31
#